data_AF-A0A6B2E772-F1
#
_entry.id   AF-A0A6B2E772-F1
#
_cell.length_a   1.000
_cell.length_b   1.000
_cell.length_c   1.000
_cell.angle_alpha   90.00
_cell.angle_beta   90.00
_cell.angle_gamma   90.00
#
_symmetry.space_group_name_H-M   'P 1'
#
loop_
_entity.id
_entity.type
_entity.pdbx_description
1 polymer ?
#
loop_
_entity_poly.entity_id
_entity_poly.type
_entity_poly.pdbx_seq_one_letter_code
_entity_poly.pdbx_strand_id
1 'polypeptide(L)'
;EEFYRDSVIFITGGSGFLGKVLLEKLLRKFPIKRIYLLLRSKNNLTAEERLEGLFQEELFTKLRGENPAFREKVVPIAADYEAFDLDISEEDKLTLFNEVEIVFNIVASVKFNEKLRDALGINVLGTKKVLELSQQMRRLKSFLHISTLYSSCHRRYVGERCYSPQITYEQVIQINRIADNDTFHTIEHSLIGEMPNTYTVTKRWAENLVNHIAYGMPAGIFRPPIVVSIYKDPEPGWMDNLNGPGVIIVGSVRGFIHCIYGDKLQKANIVPADYCINAMVAAAWDTHRRYQSRMEQQIELPVYNYIYEKNNLTWERYMHLASKGLHEPLDKALWYYSYYIIKWRMLYKIGAFFLHSIPGYVLDLLSMITGKEKRFVKAYRKIDTILEIMSYFGLRDWKFSNDNIRQLSKLISNRNRQLYSLNFEMQDINWNEYFRHYIPGIKKYHFKEDSQNLQKSQVHYKRLYILHRLVKTSFWSLIFYLVVRQFYRAFERSILRFF
;
A
#
# COMPACT_ATOMS: atom_id res chain seq x y z
N GLU A 1 1.44 25.10 13.20
CA GLU A 1 2.56 25.40 14.11
C GLU A 1 2.15 25.17 15.56
N GLU A 2 1.25 25.98 16.12
CA GLU A 2 0.80 25.88 17.53
C GLU A 2 0.35 24.46 17.96
N PHE A 3 -0.45 23.78 17.14
CA PHE A 3 -0.94 22.43 17.45
C PHE A 3 0.15 21.38 17.69
N TYR A 4 1.31 21.49 17.02
CA TYR A 4 2.41 20.53 17.13
C TYR A 4 3.58 21.06 17.98
N ARG A 5 3.54 22.34 18.39
CA ARG A 5 4.59 22.93 19.19
C ARG A 5 4.60 22.30 20.57
N ASP A 6 5.74 21.75 20.95
CA ASP A 6 6.00 21.07 22.22
C ASP A 6 5.01 19.93 22.52
N SER A 7 4.39 19.38 21.47
CA SER A 7 3.39 18.33 21.61
C SER A 7 4.02 16.97 21.91
N VAL A 8 3.32 16.14 22.66
CA VAL A 8 3.67 14.73 22.89
C VAL A 8 2.80 13.81 22.04
N ILE A 9 3.45 13.01 21.21
CA ILE A 9 2.80 12.18 20.19
C ILE A 9 2.97 10.70 20.52
N PHE A 10 1.91 9.90 20.41
CA PHE A 10 1.96 8.45 20.46
C PHE A 10 1.70 7.87 19.07
N ILE A 11 2.59 7.00 18.59
CA ILE A 11 2.49 6.39 17.27
C ILE A 11 2.44 4.87 17.43
N THR A 12 1.36 4.26 16.94
CA THR A 12 1.29 2.81 16.78
C THR A 12 1.65 2.44 15.34
N GLY A 13 2.30 1.29 15.14
CA GLY A 13 2.70 0.86 13.79
C GLY A 13 3.85 1.68 13.21
N GLY A 14 4.61 2.40 14.05
CA GLY A 14 5.71 3.27 13.65
C GLY A 14 6.88 2.57 12.96
N SER A 15 7.02 1.26 13.13
CA SER A 15 8.01 0.44 12.42
C SER A 15 7.54 -0.11 11.06
N GLY A 16 6.31 0.22 10.62
CA GLY A 16 5.82 -0.07 9.28
C GLY A 16 6.05 1.08 8.31
N PHE A 17 5.86 0.84 7.01
CA PHE A 17 6.12 1.79 5.91
C PHE A 17 5.66 3.22 6.20
N LEU A 18 4.35 3.45 6.33
CA LEU A 18 3.79 4.77 6.61
C LEU A 18 4.24 5.30 7.98
N GLY A 19 4.36 4.44 8.98
CA GLY A 19 4.80 4.82 10.33
C GLY A 19 6.20 5.41 10.34
N LYS A 20 7.13 4.83 9.58
CA LYS A 20 8.51 5.33 9.42
C LYS A 20 8.55 6.69 8.74
N VAL A 21 7.79 6.86 7.65
CA VAL A 21 7.73 8.15 6.94
C VAL A 21 7.09 9.23 7.83
N LEU A 22 6.05 8.88 8.61
CA LEU A 22 5.46 9.79 9.59
C LEU A 22 6.46 10.18 10.67
N LEU A 23 7.17 9.20 11.24
CA LEU A 23 8.16 9.42 12.29
C LEU A 23 9.27 10.36 11.80
N GLU A 24 9.83 10.10 10.62
CA GLU A 24 10.84 10.94 9.99
C GLU A 24 10.33 12.38 9.80
N LYS A 25 9.11 12.52 9.25
CA LYS A 25 8.51 13.81 8.98
C LYS A 25 8.32 14.63 10.26
N LEU A 26 7.77 14.02 11.30
CA LEU A 26 7.50 14.68 12.57
C LEU A 26 8.80 15.14 13.24
N LEU A 27 9.83 14.29 13.27
CA LEU A 27 11.11 14.61 13.91
C LEU A 27 11.93 15.67 13.16
N ARG A 28 11.84 15.71 11.82
CA ARG A 28 12.61 16.65 11.00
C ARG A 28 11.91 18.00 10.82
N LYS A 29 10.58 18.01 10.69
CA LYS A 29 9.84 19.23 10.30
C LYS A 29 9.04 19.88 11.42
N PHE A 30 8.68 19.16 12.49
CA PHE A 30 7.78 19.69 13.49
C PHE A 30 8.49 19.94 14.84
N PRO A 31 8.18 21.06 15.52
CA PRO A 31 8.75 21.40 16.82
C PRO A 31 8.08 20.61 17.93
N ILE A 32 8.19 19.28 17.91
CA ILE A 32 7.59 18.39 18.90
C ILE A 32 8.49 18.21 20.13
N LYS A 33 7.87 17.90 21.27
CA LYS A 33 8.58 17.59 22.52
C LYS A 33 9.04 16.14 22.55
N ARG A 34 8.14 15.19 22.30
CA ARG A 34 8.40 13.76 22.43
C ARG A 34 7.49 12.91 21.56
N ILE A 35 8.00 11.76 21.12
CA ILE A 35 7.27 10.68 20.47
C ILE A 35 7.41 9.41 21.31
N TYR A 36 6.29 8.85 21.74
CA TYR A 36 6.21 7.49 22.24
C TYR A 36 5.89 6.55 21.07
N LEU A 37 6.76 5.57 20.84
CA LEU A 37 6.66 4.66 19.70
C LEU A 37 6.30 3.26 20.18
N LEU A 38 5.07 2.81 19.91
CA LEU A 38 4.65 1.47 20.30
C LEU A 38 5.34 0.41 19.44
N LEU A 39 6.20 -0.40 20.05
CA LEU A 39 7.00 -1.42 19.39
C LEU A 39 6.81 -2.77 20.07
N ARG A 40 6.47 -3.79 19.26
CA ARG A 40 6.48 -5.17 19.72
C ARG A 40 7.89 -5.74 19.85
N SER A 41 8.13 -6.60 20.81
CA SER A 41 9.30 -7.48 20.77
C SER A 41 9.18 -8.39 19.54
N LYS A 42 10.27 -8.55 18.78
CA LYS A 42 10.28 -9.39 17.58
C LYS A 42 11.68 -9.89 17.29
N ASN A 43 11.81 -11.16 16.91
CA ASN A 43 13.08 -11.80 16.57
C ASN A 43 14.11 -11.70 17.72
N ASN A 44 13.67 -11.86 18.97
CA ASN A 44 14.49 -11.71 20.17
C ASN A 44 15.13 -10.33 20.38
N LEU A 45 14.66 -9.30 19.65
CA LEU A 45 15.10 -7.93 19.85
C LEU A 45 14.11 -7.18 20.76
N THR A 46 14.65 -6.39 21.68
CA THR A 46 13.88 -5.50 22.55
C THR A 46 13.29 -4.32 21.76
N ALA A 47 12.38 -3.56 22.38
CA ALA A 47 11.80 -2.38 21.76
C ALA A 47 12.87 -1.32 21.43
N GLU A 48 13.87 -1.17 22.29
CA GLU A 48 15.02 -0.26 22.16
C GLU A 48 15.93 -0.68 21.01
N GLU A 49 16.31 -1.95 20.93
CA GLU A 49 17.16 -2.47 19.84
C GLU A 49 16.46 -2.31 18.47
N ARG A 50 15.15 -2.55 18.44
CA ARG A 50 14.35 -2.34 17.23
C ARG A 50 14.27 -0.86 16.84
N LEU A 51 14.19 0.04 17.82
CA LEU A 51 14.19 1.48 17.57
C LEU A 51 15.53 1.94 16.99
N GLU A 52 16.64 1.49 17.57
CA GLU A 52 17.97 1.82 17.06
C GLU A 52 18.19 1.29 15.65
N GLY A 53 17.81 0.04 15.36
CA GLY A 53 17.86 -0.51 14.02
C GLY A 53 17.05 0.29 13.00
N LEU A 54 15.88 0.80 13.41
CA LEU A 54 15.04 1.65 12.57
C LEU A 54 15.72 2.98 12.22
N PHE A 55 16.44 3.59 13.17
CA PHE A 55 17.18 4.83 12.94
C PHE A 55 18.41 4.68 12.05
N GLN A 56 18.89 3.46 11.81
CA GLN A 56 19.97 3.18 10.86
C GLN A 56 19.48 3.07 9.41
N GLU A 57 18.17 3.00 9.16
CA GLU A 57 17.64 2.90 7.80
C GLU A 57 17.95 4.17 6.97
N GLU A 58 18.05 3.99 5.64
CA GLU A 58 18.37 5.10 4.72
C GLU A 58 17.37 6.25 4.77
N LEU A 59 16.10 5.97 5.07
CA LEU A 59 15.06 6.99 5.24
C LEU A 59 15.46 8.08 6.24
N PHE A 60 16.13 7.69 7.33
CA PHE A 60 16.49 8.59 8.42
C PHE A 60 17.82 9.31 8.19
N THR A 61 18.50 9.08 7.06
CA THR A 61 19.81 9.70 6.77
C THR A 61 19.75 11.22 6.81
N LYS A 62 18.73 11.80 6.18
CA LYS A 62 18.51 13.25 6.18
C LYS A 62 18.21 13.77 7.59
N LEU A 63 17.37 13.08 8.34
CA LEU A 63 17.09 13.43 9.75
C LEU A 63 18.35 13.41 10.61
N ARG A 64 19.20 12.37 10.48
CA ARG A 64 20.47 12.27 11.21
C ARG A 64 21.41 13.45 10.95
N GLY A 65 21.41 13.97 9.71
CA GLY A 65 22.20 15.15 9.34
C GLY A 65 21.60 16.48 9.79
N GLU A 66 20.28 16.66 9.70
CA GLU A 66 19.61 17.93 10.03
C GLU A 66 19.35 18.12 11.53
N ASN A 67 19.09 17.05 12.28
CA ASN A 67 18.74 17.11 13.69
C ASN A 67 19.33 15.91 14.45
N PRO A 68 20.63 15.90 14.81
CA PRO A 68 21.28 14.73 15.42
C PRO A 68 20.73 14.35 16.80
N ALA A 69 20.13 15.31 17.53
CA ALA A 69 19.51 15.11 18.84
C ALA A 69 18.10 14.50 18.78
N PHE A 70 17.60 14.14 17.59
CA PHE A 70 16.26 13.58 17.42
C PHE A 70 16.00 12.33 18.26
N ARG A 71 17.03 11.55 18.58
CA ARG A 71 16.92 10.29 19.35
C ARG A 71 16.36 10.52 20.74
N GLU A 72 16.76 11.59 21.41
CA GLU A 72 16.28 11.95 22.75
C GLU A 72 14.78 12.26 22.79
N LYS A 73 14.18 12.55 21.62
CA LYS A 73 12.75 12.80 21.48
C LYS A 73 11.93 11.54 21.29
N VAL A 74 12.53 10.36 21.08
CA VAL A 74 11.78 9.13 20.79
C VAL A 74 11.99 8.12 21.89
N VAL A 75 10.90 7.71 22.53
CA VAL A 75 10.90 6.70 23.59
C VAL A 75 10.14 5.48 23.08
N PRO A 76 10.78 4.29 23.00
CA PRO A 76 10.08 3.07 22.63
C PRO A 76 9.16 2.65 23.78
N ILE A 77 7.95 2.19 23.45
CA ILE A 77 7.02 1.57 24.40
C ILE A 77 6.86 0.12 23.99
N ALA A 78 7.31 -0.79 24.84
CA ALA A 78 7.16 -2.22 24.61
C ALA A 78 5.68 -2.61 24.69
N ALA A 79 5.24 -3.47 23.77
CA ALA A 79 3.87 -4.01 23.79
C ALA A 79 3.77 -5.39 23.14
N ASP A 80 2.89 -6.22 23.69
CA ASP A 80 2.43 -7.45 23.11
C ASP A 80 0.98 -7.33 22.60
N TYR A 81 0.80 -7.40 21.28
CA TYR A 81 -0.53 -7.33 20.67
C TYR A 81 -1.39 -8.58 20.93
N GLU A 82 -0.78 -9.69 21.32
CA GLU A 82 -1.47 -10.93 21.64
C GLU A 82 -2.02 -10.88 23.07
N ALA A 83 -1.30 -10.26 24.01
CA ALA A 83 -1.76 -10.00 25.37
C ALA A 83 -3.06 -9.20 25.45
N PHE A 84 -3.87 -9.42 26.48
CA PHE A 84 -5.21 -8.84 26.60
C PHE A 84 -5.24 -7.31 26.53
N ASP A 85 -4.28 -6.63 27.14
CA ASP A 85 -4.22 -5.17 27.34
C ASP A 85 -2.92 -4.54 26.79
N LEU A 86 -2.35 -5.15 25.73
CA LEU A 86 -1.07 -4.78 25.11
C LEU A 86 0.19 -5.06 25.96
N ASP A 87 0.05 -5.56 27.20
CA ASP A 87 1.18 -5.83 28.11
C ASP A 87 2.19 -4.66 28.21
N ILE A 88 1.65 -3.44 28.24
CA ILE A 88 2.42 -2.21 28.47
C ILE A 88 2.66 -2.09 29.98
N SER A 89 3.87 -1.72 30.40
CA SER A 89 4.18 -1.51 31.82
C SER A 89 3.25 -0.46 32.45
N GLU A 90 2.93 -0.61 33.74
CA GLU A 90 2.07 0.36 34.43
C GLU A 90 2.70 1.77 34.48
N GLU A 91 4.04 1.85 34.56
CA GLU A 91 4.78 3.11 34.47
C GLU A 91 4.60 3.79 33.12
N ASP A 92 4.73 3.03 32.02
CA ASP A 92 4.51 3.53 30.67
C ASP A 92 3.05 3.92 30.46
N LYS A 93 2.07 3.12 30.93
CA LYS A 93 0.65 3.46 30.85
C LYS A 93 0.38 4.80 31.53
N LEU A 94 0.87 5.00 32.76
CA LEU A 94 0.72 6.27 33.50
C LEU A 94 1.37 7.44 32.75
N THR A 95 2.55 7.22 32.17
CA THR A 95 3.25 8.22 31.35
C THR A 95 2.40 8.60 30.14
N LEU A 96 1.89 7.62 29.40
CA LEU A 96 1.03 7.84 28.23
C LEU A 96 -0.25 8.58 28.61
N PHE A 97 -0.91 8.23 29.72
CA PHE A 97 -2.14 8.86 30.18
C PHE A 97 -1.96 10.33 30.55
N ASN A 98 -0.80 10.69 31.10
CA ASN A 98 -0.53 12.04 31.60
C ASN A 98 0.09 12.96 30.55
N GLU A 99 0.86 12.43 29.59
CA GLU A 99 1.63 13.25 28.65
C GLU A 99 1.04 13.32 27.25
N VAL A 100 0.45 12.24 26.71
CA VAL A 100 0.10 12.15 25.28
C VAL A 100 -1.04 13.08 24.89
N GLU A 101 -0.84 13.79 23.79
CA GLU A 101 -1.80 14.73 23.22
C GLU A 101 -2.26 14.32 21.82
N ILE A 102 -1.43 13.66 21.03
CA ILE A 102 -1.75 13.29 19.65
C ILE A 102 -1.46 11.81 19.44
N VAL A 103 -2.45 11.05 18.99
CA VAL A 103 -2.32 9.63 18.67
C VAL A 103 -2.46 9.41 17.17
N PHE A 104 -1.48 8.76 16.56
CA PHE A 104 -1.59 8.20 15.22
C PHE A 104 -1.69 6.68 15.31
N ASN A 105 -2.88 6.14 15.07
CA ASN A 105 -3.10 4.71 15.07
C ASN A 105 -2.96 4.13 13.65
N ILE A 106 -1.77 3.66 13.30
CA ILE A 106 -1.41 3.19 11.94
C ILE A 106 -1.36 1.66 11.84
N VAL A 107 -1.46 0.95 12.97
CA VAL A 107 -1.32 -0.52 13.00
C VAL A 107 -2.33 -1.17 12.05
N ALA A 108 -1.80 -1.98 11.16
CA ALA A 108 -2.58 -2.83 10.29
C ALA A 108 -1.72 -4.00 9.82
N SER A 109 -2.33 -5.19 9.72
CA SER A 109 -1.91 -6.15 8.72
C SER A 109 -2.52 -5.78 7.38
N VAL A 110 -1.68 -5.62 6.36
CA VAL A 110 -2.07 -5.24 5.00
C VAL A 110 -2.03 -6.42 4.02
N LYS A 111 -1.87 -7.64 4.54
CA LYS A 111 -1.79 -8.86 3.71
C LYS A 111 -3.19 -9.27 3.27
N PHE A 112 -3.42 -9.32 1.96
CA PHE A 112 -4.74 -9.67 1.40
C PHE A 112 -5.12 -11.16 1.53
N ASN A 113 -4.16 -12.03 1.89
CA ASN A 113 -4.33 -13.48 2.00
C ASN A 113 -4.05 -14.01 3.42
N GLU A 114 -4.10 -13.14 4.42
CA GLU A 114 -4.00 -13.55 5.82
C GLU A 114 -5.32 -14.15 6.30
N LYS A 115 -5.26 -15.15 7.20
CA LYS A 115 -6.45 -15.77 7.78
C LYS A 115 -7.29 -14.70 8.47
N LEU A 116 -8.62 -14.77 8.32
CA LEU A 116 -9.50 -13.75 8.88
C LEU A 116 -9.33 -13.59 10.40
N ARG A 117 -9.08 -14.70 11.13
CA ARG A 117 -8.89 -14.68 12.59
C ARG A 117 -7.68 -13.84 13.00
N ASP A 118 -6.56 -14.02 12.31
CA ASP A 118 -5.32 -13.27 12.54
C ASP A 118 -5.52 -11.79 12.18
N ALA A 119 -6.14 -11.53 11.02
CA ALA A 119 -6.45 -10.18 10.56
C ALA A 119 -7.42 -9.44 11.51
N LEU A 120 -8.40 -10.15 12.10
CA LEU A 120 -9.31 -9.64 13.12
C LEU A 120 -8.54 -9.26 14.40
N GLY A 121 -7.63 -10.13 14.85
CA GLY A 121 -6.77 -9.90 16.01
C GLY A 121 -5.95 -8.62 15.88
N ILE A 122 -5.33 -8.41 14.71
CA ILE A 122 -4.46 -7.25 14.48
C ILE A 122 -5.29 -5.98 14.22
N ASN A 123 -6.19 -6.02 13.24
CA ASN A 123 -6.82 -4.81 12.71
C ASN A 123 -7.99 -4.33 13.57
N VAL A 124 -8.73 -5.23 14.22
CA VAL A 124 -9.93 -4.87 15.00
C VAL A 124 -9.63 -4.90 16.50
N LEU A 125 -9.16 -6.04 17.03
CA LEU A 125 -8.86 -6.15 18.47
C LEU A 125 -7.66 -5.27 18.86
N GLY A 126 -6.60 -5.23 18.04
CA GLY A 126 -5.48 -4.30 18.25
C GLY A 126 -5.92 -2.84 18.25
N THR A 127 -6.79 -2.44 17.31
CA THR A 127 -7.38 -1.09 17.29
C THR A 127 -8.20 -0.82 18.54
N LYS A 128 -8.98 -1.80 19.00
CA LYS A 128 -9.79 -1.69 20.23
C LYS A 128 -8.91 -1.39 21.45
N LYS A 129 -7.84 -2.17 21.66
CA LYS A 129 -6.92 -1.99 22.80
C LYS A 129 -6.25 -0.61 22.79
N VAL A 130 -5.78 -0.17 21.62
CA VAL A 130 -5.16 1.17 21.46
C VAL A 130 -6.17 2.28 21.74
N LEU A 131 -7.43 2.08 21.33
CA LEU A 131 -8.48 3.06 21.57
C LEU A 131 -8.86 3.13 23.06
N GLU A 132 -8.99 2.00 23.74
CA GLU A 132 -9.22 1.91 25.19
C GLU A 132 -8.08 2.58 25.98
N LEU A 133 -6.82 2.36 25.57
CA LEU A 133 -5.66 3.05 26.12
C LEU A 133 -5.75 4.57 25.90
N SER A 134 -6.18 4.99 24.71
CA SER A 134 -6.26 6.41 24.34
C SER A 134 -7.39 7.15 25.06
N GLN A 135 -8.47 6.45 25.46
CA GLN A 135 -9.56 7.03 26.24
C GLN A 135 -9.13 7.50 27.63
N GLN A 136 -8.06 6.91 28.18
CA GLN A 136 -7.50 7.28 29.48
C GLN A 136 -6.53 8.47 29.39
N MET A 137 -6.19 8.95 28.18
CA MET A 137 -5.27 10.07 27.97
C MET A 137 -5.94 11.41 28.29
N ARG A 138 -5.47 12.05 29.37
CA ARG A 138 -6.08 13.25 29.96
C ARG A 138 -5.91 14.52 29.10
N ARG A 139 -4.90 14.54 28.23
CA ARG A 139 -4.52 15.69 27.41
C ARG A 139 -4.77 15.47 25.92
N LEU A 140 -5.54 14.43 25.56
CA LEU A 140 -5.76 14.05 24.18
C LEU A 140 -6.40 15.20 23.39
N LYS A 141 -5.66 15.73 22.42
CA LYS A 141 -6.08 16.74 21.44
C LYS A 141 -6.55 16.13 20.13
N SER A 142 -6.00 14.97 19.73
CA SER A 142 -6.37 14.29 18.48
C SER A 142 -6.04 12.80 18.51
N PHE A 143 -6.98 11.95 18.07
CA PHE A 143 -6.77 10.54 17.74
C PHE A 143 -7.09 10.30 16.27
N LEU A 144 -6.07 10.01 15.45
CA LEU A 144 -6.26 9.74 14.02
C LEU A 144 -6.09 8.24 13.74
N HIS A 145 -7.18 7.57 13.36
CA HIS A 145 -7.14 6.16 12.92
C HIS A 145 -6.89 6.06 11.42
N ILE A 146 -5.90 5.27 11.02
CA ILE A 146 -5.59 5.03 9.60
C ILE A 146 -6.31 3.77 9.12
N SER A 147 -7.30 3.98 8.27
CA SER A 147 -8.04 2.93 7.59
C SER A 147 -7.56 2.78 6.14
N THR A 148 -8.47 2.62 5.18
CA THR A 148 -8.20 2.49 3.75
C THR A 148 -9.41 2.96 2.96
N LEU A 149 -9.18 3.56 1.79
CA LEU A 149 -10.22 3.98 0.86
C LEU A 149 -11.11 2.79 0.41
N TYR A 150 -10.61 1.56 0.56
CA TYR A 150 -11.27 0.34 0.16
C TYR A 150 -12.07 -0.37 1.27
N SER A 151 -12.22 0.22 2.46
CA SER A 151 -12.98 -0.38 3.57
C SER A 151 -14.46 -0.59 3.23
N SER A 152 -14.98 0.18 2.26
CA SER A 152 -16.35 0.07 1.75
C SER A 152 -16.40 -0.22 0.24
N CYS A 153 -15.40 -0.94 -0.30
CA CYS A 153 -15.24 -1.16 -1.75
C CYS A 153 -16.32 -2.03 -2.42
N HIS A 154 -17.18 -2.72 -1.66
CA HIS A 154 -18.39 -3.37 -2.19
C HIS A 154 -19.39 -2.34 -2.78
N ARG A 155 -19.33 -1.07 -2.34
CA ARG A 155 -20.15 0.03 -2.88
C ARG A 155 -19.47 0.69 -4.07
N ARG A 156 -20.26 1.16 -5.04
CA ARG A 156 -19.76 1.98 -6.16
C ARG A 156 -19.45 3.43 -5.77
N TYR A 157 -20.23 3.98 -4.84
CA TYR A 157 -20.03 5.31 -4.28
C TYR A 157 -19.68 5.22 -2.78
N VAL A 158 -18.59 5.86 -2.39
CA VAL A 158 -18.08 5.86 -1.01
C VAL A 158 -17.87 7.30 -0.55
N GLY A 159 -18.83 7.79 0.22
CA GLY A 159 -18.75 9.09 0.90
C GLY A 159 -17.85 9.11 2.14
N GLU A 160 -17.56 10.31 2.63
CA GLU A 160 -16.80 10.63 3.85
C GLU A 160 -17.64 10.44 5.13
N ARG A 161 -18.11 9.22 5.34
CA ARG A 161 -18.83 8.76 6.53
C ARG A 161 -18.50 7.31 6.84
N CYS A 162 -18.83 6.85 8.04
CA CYS A 162 -18.74 5.45 8.39
C CYS A 162 -19.97 4.69 7.89
N TYR A 163 -19.77 3.45 7.42
CA TYR A 163 -20.85 2.60 6.92
C TYR A 163 -21.00 1.39 7.83
N SER A 164 -22.16 1.27 8.47
CA SER A 164 -22.51 0.09 9.25
C SER A 164 -22.41 -1.18 8.39
N PRO A 165 -21.70 -2.22 8.84
CA PRO A 165 -21.68 -3.52 8.20
C PRO A 165 -22.96 -4.29 8.52
N GLN A 166 -23.27 -5.31 7.71
CA GLN A 166 -24.35 -6.25 8.02
C GLN A 166 -24.00 -7.08 9.26
N ILE A 167 -22.76 -7.58 9.33
CA ILE A 167 -22.21 -8.26 10.50
C ILE A 167 -21.32 -7.26 11.24
N THR A 168 -21.70 -6.91 12.46
CA THR A 168 -20.99 -5.90 13.27
C THR A 168 -19.69 -6.43 13.84
N TYR A 169 -18.79 -5.53 14.24
CA TYR A 169 -17.53 -5.95 14.85
C TYR A 169 -17.77 -6.66 16.18
N GLU A 170 -18.81 -6.28 16.94
CA GLU A 170 -19.19 -6.94 18.20
C GLU A 170 -19.58 -8.40 17.96
N GLN A 171 -20.40 -8.64 16.94
CA GLN A 171 -20.81 -10.00 16.56
C GLN A 171 -19.61 -10.85 16.16
N VAL A 172 -18.70 -10.32 15.33
CA VAL A 172 -17.51 -11.08 14.92
C VAL A 172 -16.54 -11.32 16.08
N ILE A 173 -16.40 -10.37 17.00
CA ILE A 173 -15.61 -10.57 18.22
C ILE A 173 -16.22 -11.67 19.09
N GLN A 174 -17.55 -11.70 19.25
CA GLN A 174 -18.23 -12.77 19.99
C GLN A 174 -18.04 -14.13 19.32
N ILE A 175 -18.25 -14.21 18.00
CA ILE A 175 -18.01 -15.42 17.21
C ILE A 175 -16.57 -15.90 17.38
N ASN A 176 -15.59 -15.00 17.29
CA ASN A 176 -14.17 -15.34 17.47
C ASN A 176 -13.85 -15.86 18.88
N ARG A 177 -14.61 -15.48 19.91
CA ARG A 177 -14.41 -15.97 21.28
C ARG A 177 -14.98 -17.37 21.49
N ILE A 178 -16.11 -17.68 20.87
CA ILE A 178 -16.83 -18.95 21.09
C ILE A 178 -16.45 -20.05 20.09
N ALA A 179 -16.04 -19.68 18.87
CA ALA A 179 -15.72 -20.64 17.82
C ALA A 179 -14.29 -21.19 17.99
N ASP A 180 -14.17 -22.51 17.88
CA ASP A 180 -12.89 -23.17 17.64
C ASP A 180 -12.33 -22.79 16.24
N ASN A 181 -11.09 -23.20 15.98
CA ASN A 181 -10.41 -22.86 14.73
C ASN A 181 -11.11 -23.41 13.47
N ASP A 182 -11.65 -24.61 13.53
CA ASP A 182 -12.27 -25.28 12.38
C ASP A 182 -13.64 -24.70 12.08
N THR A 183 -14.42 -24.43 13.14
CA THR A 183 -15.70 -23.72 13.06
C THR A 183 -15.52 -22.32 12.48
N PHE A 184 -14.54 -21.55 12.98
CA PHE A 184 -14.27 -20.19 12.49
C PHE A 184 -13.87 -20.20 11.01
N HIS A 185 -13.00 -21.14 10.61
CA HIS A 185 -12.58 -21.30 9.22
C HIS A 185 -13.76 -21.69 8.30
N THR A 186 -14.68 -22.52 8.78
CA THR A 186 -15.87 -22.94 8.00
C THR A 186 -16.80 -21.77 7.69
N ILE A 187 -16.95 -20.82 8.62
CA ILE A 187 -17.82 -19.64 8.44
C ILE A 187 -17.09 -18.41 7.87
N GLU A 188 -15.77 -18.48 7.68
CA GLU A 188 -14.92 -17.34 7.28
C GLU A 188 -15.43 -16.65 6.01
N HIS A 189 -15.81 -17.42 4.99
CA HIS A 189 -16.35 -16.88 3.75
C HIS A 189 -17.66 -16.10 3.96
N SER A 190 -18.53 -16.59 4.84
CA SER A 190 -19.79 -15.90 5.19
C SER A 190 -19.54 -14.62 5.99
N LEU A 191 -18.51 -14.60 6.83
CA LEU A 191 -18.10 -13.40 7.58
C LEU A 191 -17.50 -12.33 6.68
N ILE A 192 -16.74 -12.72 5.65
CA ILE A 192 -16.17 -11.80 4.65
C ILE A 192 -17.29 -11.19 3.78
N GLY A 193 -18.28 -12.00 3.40
CA GLY A 193 -19.42 -11.56 2.60
C GLY A 193 -19.01 -11.01 1.23
N GLU A 194 -19.50 -9.82 0.88
CA GLU A 194 -19.23 -9.17 -0.43
C GLU A 194 -17.83 -8.55 -0.56
N MET A 195 -17.05 -8.55 0.52
CA MET A 195 -15.73 -7.91 0.54
C MET A 195 -14.71 -8.77 -0.23
N PRO A 196 -13.75 -8.16 -0.94
CA PRO A 196 -12.82 -8.90 -1.79
C PRO A 196 -11.75 -9.69 -1.04
N ASN A 197 -11.48 -9.34 0.22
CA ASN A 197 -10.43 -9.96 1.03
C ASN A 197 -10.58 -9.62 2.52
N THR A 198 -9.83 -10.37 3.35
CA THR A 198 -9.80 -10.23 4.82
C THR A 198 -9.34 -8.84 5.29
N TYR A 199 -8.42 -8.20 4.57
CA TYR A 199 -7.97 -6.84 4.87
C TYR A 199 -9.10 -5.81 4.81
N THR A 200 -9.84 -5.78 3.70
CA THR A 200 -10.90 -4.77 3.50
C THR A 200 -12.06 -4.93 4.50
N VAL A 201 -12.47 -6.17 4.82
CA VAL A 201 -13.53 -6.40 5.81
C VAL A 201 -13.08 -6.07 7.23
N THR A 202 -11.86 -6.41 7.61
CA THR A 202 -11.35 -6.10 8.97
C THR A 202 -11.10 -4.60 9.15
N LYS A 203 -10.66 -3.87 8.11
CA LYS A 203 -10.62 -2.40 8.15
C LYS A 203 -12.01 -1.78 8.26
N ARG A 204 -13.02 -2.37 7.62
CA ARG A 204 -14.41 -1.93 7.79
C ARG A 204 -14.89 -2.10 9.24
N TRP A 205 -14.62 -3.24 9.85
CA TRP A 205 -14.97 -3.48 11.26
C TRP A 205 -14.21 -2.53 12.20
N ALA A 206 -12.92 -2.30 11.95
CA ALA A 206 -12.11 -1.36 12.73
C ALA A 206 -12.66 0.08 12.65
N GLU A 207 -13.06 0.54 11.45
CA GLU A 207 -13.69 1.86 11.30
C GLU A 207 -14.97 2.00 12.12
N ASN A 208 -15.83 0.97 12.10
CA ASN A 208 -17.08 1.00 12.86
C ASN A 208 -16.81 1.00 14.37
N LEU A 209 -15.84 0.19 14.80
CA LEU A 209 -15.38 0.18 16.19
C LEU A 209 -14.89 1.56 16.64
N VAL A 210 -14.05 2.21 15.83
CA VAL A 210 -13.55 3.56 16.12
C VAL A 210 -14.70 4.57 16.14
N ASN A 211 -15.61 4.52 15.16
CA ASN A 211 -16.75 5.43 15.11
C ASN A 211 -17.67 5.31 16.32
N HIS A 212 -17.90 4.09 16.83
CA HIS A 212 -18.75 3.87 18.00
C HIS A 212 -18.06 4.26 19.31
N ILE A 213 -16.82 3.79 19.55
CA ILE A 213 -16.14 3.95 20.84
C ILE A 213 -15.49 5.34 20.97
N ALA A 214 -14.98 5.92 19.88
CA ALA A 214 -14.29 7.21 19.90
C ALA A 214 -15.22 8.40 19.70
N TYR A 215 -16.55 8.19 19.68
CA TYR A 215 -17.52 9.25 19.43
C TYR A 215 -17.41 10.42 20.41
N GLY A 216 -17.04 10.19 21.67
CA GLY A 216 -16.81 11.25 22.66
C GLY A 216 -15.38 11.84 22.68
N MET A 217 -14.51 11.44 21.75
CA MET A 217 -13.10 11.83 21.73
C MET A 217 -12.81 12.80 20.57
N PRO A 218 -11.72 13.58 20.61
CA PRO A 218 -11.25 14.30 19.43
C PRO A 218 -10.64 13.30 18.42
N ALA A 219 -11.48 12.50 17.77
CA ALA A 219 -11.08 11.41 16.90
C ALA A 219 -11.48 11.63 15.44
N GLY A 220 -10.70 11.07 14.52
CA GLY A 220 -10.95 11.12 13.09
C GLY A 220 -10.46 9.87 12.38
N ILE A 221 -11.02 9.59 11.21
CA ILE A 221 -10.67 8.42 10.39
C ILE A 221 -10.07 8.89 9.07
N PHE A 222 -8.84 8.48 8.80
CA PHE A 222 -8.16 8.80 7.55
C PHE A 222 -8.11 7.57 6.64
N ARG A 223 -8.63 7.69 5.41
CA ARG A 223 -8.69 6.63 4.41
C ARG A 223 -7.71 6.91 3.26
N PRO A 224 -6.46 6.41 3.34
CA PRO A 224 -5.53 6.49 2.22
C PRO A 224 -5.93 5.56 1.08
N PRO A 225 -5.56 5.89 -0.17
CA PRO A 225 -5.68 5.00 -1.31
C PRO A 225 -4.47 4.05 -1.33
N ILE A 226 -4.03 3.55 -2.49
CA ILE A 226 -2.83 2.72 -2.57
C ILE A 226 -1.59 3.60 -2.38
N VAL A 227 -0.93 3.48 -1.23
CA VAL A 227 0.31 4.21 -0.97
C VAL A 227 1.49 3.53 -1.66
N VAL A 228 2.24 4.30 -2.43
CA VAL A 228 3.46 3.89 -3.13
C VAL A 228 4.68 4.65 -2.60
N SER A 229 5.86 4.45 -3.19
CA SER A 229 7.12 5.08 -2.76
C SER A 229 7.04 6.61 -2.62
N ILE A 230 7.98 7.18 -1.88
CA ILE A 230 8.10 8.63 -1.68
C ILE A 230 8.35 9.36 -3.00
N TYR A 231 7.69 10.50 -3.21
CA TYR A 231 7.96 11.35 -4.36
C TYR A 231 9.17 12.25 -4.14
N LYS A 232 9.16 13.11 -3.10
CA LYS A 232 10.19 14.13 -2.91
C LYS A 232 10.86 14.14 -1.54
N ASP A 233 10.10 14.04 -0.46
CA ASP A 233 10.60 14.33 0.89
C ASP A 233 10.37 13.15 1.85
N PRO A 234 11.39 12.68 2.62
CA PRO A 234 12.79 13.11 2.59
C PRO A 234 13.62 12.51 1.45
N GLU A 235 13.23 11.35 0.91
CA GLU A 235 14.07 10.50 0.07
C GLU A 235 13.28 9.94 -1.14
N PRO A 236 13.45 10.50 -2.35
CA PRO A 236 12.74 10.07 -3.55
C PRO A 236 12.90 8.58 -3.86
N GLY A 237 11.80 7.90 -4.21
CA GLY A 237 11.79 6.48 -4.55
C GLY A 237 11.92 5.54 -3.34
N TRP A 238 12.05 6.06 -2.12
CA TRP A 238 12.14 5.22 -0.93
C TRP A 238 10.84 4.46 -0.67
N MET A 239 10.98 3.17 -0.41
CA MET A 239 9.93 2.25 0.03
C MET A 239 10.55 1.04 0.71
N ASP A 240 9.90 0.52 1.75
CA ASP A 240 10.35 -0.67 2.48
C ASP A 240 9.45 -1.89 2.25
N ASN A 241 8.30 -1.73 1.58
CA ASN A 241 7.39 -2.82 1.24
C ASN A 241 6.94 -2.77 -0.23
N LEU A 242 6.81 -3.95 -0.84
CA LEU A 242 6.17 -4.13 -2.14
C LEU A 242 4.82 -4.78 -1.92
N ASN A 243 3.74 -3.99 -2.01
CA ASN A 243 2.37 -4.49 -1.89
C ASN A 243 1.56 -4.19 -3.16
N GLY A 244 0.59 -5.08 -3.45
CA GLY A 244 -0.36 -4.93 -4.53
C GLY A 244 0.29 -4.57 -5.88
N PRO A 245 0.04 -3.38 -6.44
CA PRO A 245 0.59 -2.96 -7.74
C PRO A 245 2.12 -2.91 -7.83
N GLY A 246 2.83 -2.73 -6.70
CA GLY A 246 4.30 -2.75 -6.70
C GLY A 246 4.86 -4.12 -7.08
N VAL A 247 4.23 -5.20 -6.60
CA VAL A 247 4.60 -6.59 -6.96
C VAL A 247 4.36 -6.86 -8.45
N ILE A 248 3.25 -6.35 -8.99
CA ILE A 248 2.91 -6.50 -10.41
C ILE A 248 3.94 -5.77 -11.28
N ILE A 249 4.32 -4.53 -10.93
CA ILE A 249 5.36 -3.80 -11.65
C ILE A 249 6.68 -4.56 -11.61
N VAL A 250 7.14 -4.99 -10.43
CA VAL A 250 8.42 -5.68 -10.29
C VAL A 250 8.44 -6.99 -11.08
N GLY A 251 7.36 -7.78 -10.99
CA GLY A 251 7.20 -8.99 -11.79
C GLY A 251 7.21 -8.69 -13.29
N SER A 252 6.62 -7.58 -13.72
CA SER A 252 6.62 -7.18 -15.14
C SER A 252 7.99 -6.70 -15.60
N VAL A 253 8.66 -5.85 -14.80
CA VAL A 253 10.00 -5.29 -15.10
C VAL A 253 11.06 -6.38 -15.16
N ARG A 254 10.97 -7.40 -14.28
CA ARG A 254 11.82 -8.59 -14.34
C ARG A 254 11.41 -9.59 -15.43
N GLY A 255 10.30 -9.38 -16.13
CA GLY A 255 9.85 -10.27 -17.21
C GLY A 255 9.25 -11.60 -16.74
N PHE A 256 8.66 -11.63 -15.53
CA PHE A 256 7.83 -12.73 -15.05
C PHE A 256 6.34 -12.48 -15.32
N ILE A 257 5.91 -11.22 -15.44
CA ILE A 257 4.50 -10.88 -15.65
C ILE A 257 4.35 -10.18 -17.01
N HIS A 258 3.75 -10.89 -17.96
CA HIS A 258 3.42 -10.36 -19.30
C HIS A 258 1.92 -10.20 -19.55
N CYS A 259 1.08 -10.88 -18.78
CA CYS A 259 -0.38 -10.81 -18.87
C CYS A 259 -0.95 -10.42 -17.50
N ILE A 260 -1.77 -9.37 -17.44
CA ILE A 260 -2.35 -8.85 -16.20
C ILE A 260 -3.87 -8.85 -16.37
N TYR A 261 -4.59 -9.45 -15.41
CA TYR A 261 -6.05 -9.43 -15.42
C TYR A 261 -6.56 -8.12 -14.82
N GLY A 262 -7.10 -7.26 -15.66
CA GLY A 262 -7.54 -5.91 -15.27
C GLY A 262 -8.05 -5.10 -16.46
N ASP A 263 -8.63 -3.94 -16.19
CA ASP A 263 -9.06 -3.01 -17.22
C ASP A 263 -8.13 -1.80 -17.20
N LYS A 264 -7.40 -1.63 -18.30
CA LYS A 264 -6.32 -0.65 -18.45
C LYS A 264 -6.78 0.80 -18.27
N LEU A 265 -8.07 1.06 -18.46
CA LEU A 265 -8.69 2.38 -18.36
C LEU A 265 -9.17 2.70 -16.93
N GLN A 266 -9.21 1.72 -16.02
CA GLN A 266 -9.62 1.95 -14.64
C GLN A 266 -8.56 2.70 -13.86
N LYS A 267 -9.00 3.48 -12.87
CA LYS A 267 -8.11 4.29 -12.03
C LYS A 267 -7.31 3.39 -11.09
N ALA A 268 -6.02 3.67 -11.03
CA ALA A 268 -5.09 2.99 -10.15
C ALA A 268 -5.25 3.44 -8.69
N ASN A 269 -5.74 4.68 -8.46
CA ASN A 269 -5.92 5.27 -7.13
C ASN A 269 -4.65 5.09 -6.29
N ILE A 270 -3.54 5.62 -6.77
CA ILE A 270 -2.23 5.56 -6.08
C ILE A 270 -1.83 6.93 -5.55
N VAL A 271 -1.07 6.96 -4.47
CA VAL A 271 -0.52 8.20 -3.92
C VAL A 271 0.90 8.00 -3.35
N PRO A 272 1.81 8.98 -3.51
CA PRO A 272 3.10 8.94 -2.83
C PRO A 272 2.98 8.97 -1.31
N ALA A 273 3.87 8.26 -0.61
CA ALA A 273 3.86 8.17 0.84
C ALA A 273 4.04 9.52 1.54
N ASP A 274 4.92 10.39 1.04
CA ASP A 274 5.16 11.73 1.59
C ASP A 274 3.92 12.62 1.53
N TYR A 275 3.20 12.56 0.41
CA TYR A 275 1.91 13.25 0.24
C TYR A 275 0.84 12.70 1.18
N CYS A 276 0.79 11.37 1.36
CA CYS A 276 -0.10 10.72 2.32
C CYS A 276 0.18 11.17 3.76
N ILE A 277 1.44 11.22 4.16
CA ILE A 277 1.85 11.67 5.49
C ILE A 277 1.52 13.15 5.71
N ASN A 278 1.75 14.00 4.71
CA ASN A 278 1.39 15.41 4.81
C ASN A 278 -0.12 15.59 5.04
N ALA A 279 -0.97 14.82 4.35
CA ALA A 279 -2.41 14.82 4.57
C ALA A 279 -2.81 14.26 5.94
N MET A 280 -2.14 13.20 6.43
CA MET A 280 -2.39 12.64 7.76
C MET A 280 -2.09 13.64 8.88
N VAL A 281 -0.94 14.32 8.80
CA VAL A 281 -0.55 15.35 9.76
C VAL A 281 -1.54 16.52 9.75
N ALA A 282 -1.97 16.96 8.57
CA ALA A 282 -3.02 17.96 8.46
C ALA A 282 -4.37 17.48 9.05
N ALA A 283 -4.75 16.22 8.81
CA ALA A 283 -6.01 15.66 9.27
C ALA A 283 -6.07 15.51 10.81
N ALA A 284 -4.94 15.23 11.47
CA ALA A 284 -4.86 15.23 12.93
C ALA A 284 -5.15 16.61 13.52
N TRP A 285 -4.59 17.67 12.93
CA TRP A 285 -4.93 19.05 13.33
C TRP A 285 -6.41 19.37 13.09
N ASP A 286 -6.96 19.01 11.92
CA ASP A 286 -8.36 19.29 11.60
C ASP A 286 -9.33 18.52 12.50
N THR A 287 -8.94 17.32 12.93
CA THR A 287 -9.68 16.51 13.91
C THR A 287 -9.83 17.24 15.24
N HIS A 288 -8.74 17.81 15.75
CA HIS A 288 -8.78 18.66 16.95
C HIS A 288 -9.69 19.89 16.75
N ARG A 289 -9.54 20.58 15.62
CA ARG A 289 -10.32 21.77 15.28
C ARG A 289 -11.83 21.49 15.24
N ARG A 290 -12.23 20.39 14.59
CA ARG A 290 -13.64 20.01 14.42
C ARG A 290 -14.27 19.49 15.70
N TYR A 291 -13.49 18.86 16.59
CA TYR A 291 -14.01 18.31 17.83
C TYR A 291 -14.74 19.35 18.68
N GLN A 292 -14.19 20.57 18.76
CA GLN A 292 -14.79 21.68 19.50
C GLN A 292 -16.22 21.98 19.01
N SER A 293 -16.43 22.03 17.69
CA SER A 293 -17.76 22.26 17.09
C SER A 293 -18.67 21.02 17.05
N ARG A 294 -18.10 19.80 17.13
CA ARG A 294 -18.83 18.54 16.92
C ARG A 294 -19.70 18.17 18.12
N MET A 295 -19.25 18.49 19.33
CA MET A 295 -19.98 18.19 20.57
C MET A 295 -21.38 18.83 20.58
N GLU A 296 -21.54 19.99 19.93
CA GLU A 296 -22.81 20.71 19.85
C GLU A 296 -23.78 20.13 18.81
N GLN A 297 -23.28 19.49 17.75
CA GLN A 297 -24.07 19.10 16.58
C GLN A 297 -24.33 17.59 16.47
N GLN A 298 -23.82 16.78 17.39
CA GLN A 298 -23.93 15.31 17.38
C GLN A 298 -23.54 14.64 16.04
N ILE A 299 -22.48 15.12 15.39
CA ILE A 299 -22.02 14.60 14.10
C ILE A 299 -21.06 13.39 14.31
N GLU A 300 -21.14 12.41 13.41
CA GLU A 300 -20.16 11.30 13.30
C GLU A 300 -18.71 11.80 13.23
N LEU A 301 -17.74 10.90 13.43
CA LEU A 301 -16.33 11.27 13.32
C LEU A 301 -16.00 11.79 11.91
N PRO A 302 -15.16 12.84 11.78
CA PRO A 302 -14.69 13.29 10.47
C PRO A 302 -13.92 12.15 9.79
N VAL A 303 -14.34 11.83 8.55
CA VAL A 303 -13.71 10.83 7.71
C VAL A 303 -13.04 11.52 6.54
N TYR A 304 -11.75 11.27 6.32
CA TYR A 304 -10.96 11.89 5.26
C TYR A 304 -10.68 10.86 4.17
N ASN A 305 -11.40 10.94 3.05
CA ASN A 305 -11.08 10.14 1.87
C ASN A 305 -9.94 10.82 1.12
N TYR A 306 -8.72 10.33 1.28
CA TYR A 306 -7.55 10.94 0.66
C TYR A 306 -7.40 10.50 -0.80
N ILE A 307 -8.14 11.17 -1.68
CA ILE A 307 -8.12 10.90 -3.11
C ILE A 307 -8.41 12.19 -3.88
N TYR A 308 -7.84 12.32 -5.07
CA TYR A 308 -8.16 13.39 -6.00
C TYR A 308 -8.51 12.78 -7.35
N GLU A 309 -9.55 13.31 -7.99
CA GLU A 309 -9.95 12.89 -9.33
C GLU A 309 -8.93 13.39 -10.38
N LYS A 310 -8.52 14.65 -10.24
CA LYS A 310 -7.52 15.26 -11.12
C LYS A 310 -6.15 14.65 -10.84
N ASN A 311 -5.41 14.37 -11.91
CA ASN A 311 -4.07 13.77 -11.89
C ASN A 311 -4.01 12.34 -11.32
N ASN A 312 -5.15 11.66 -11.19
CA ASN A 312 -5.19 10.23 -10.91
C ASN A 312 -4.76 9.43 -12.15
N LEU A 313 -4.02 8.35 -11.95
CA LEU A 313 -3.50 7.54 -13.05
C LEU A 313 -4.46 6.41 -13.38
N THR A 314 -4.57 6.06 -14.67
CA THR A 314 -5.12 4.76 -15.07
C THR A 314 -4.05 3.67 -14.92
N TRP A 315 -4.45 2.39 -14.89
CA TRP A 315 -3.50 1.28 -14.87
C TRP A 315 -2.57 1.28 -16.10
N GLU A 316 -3.06 1.67 -17.28
CA GLU A 316 -2.23 1.84 -18.48
C GLU A 316 -1.15 2.91 -18.27
N ARG A 317 -1.53 4.08 -17.74
CA ARG A 317 -0.60 5.18 -17.52
C ARG A 317 0.41 4.85 -16.41
N TYR A 318 -0.03 4.16 -15.36
CA TYR A 318 0.84 3.65 -14.29
C TYR A 318 1.95 2.74 -14.84
N MET A 319 1.58 1.70 -15.60
CA MET A 319 2.54 0.79 -16.18
C MET A 319 3.41 1.48 -17.25
N HIS A 320 2.83 2.33 -18.09
CA HIS A 320 3.62 3.08 -19.08
C HIS A 320 4.68 3.98 -18.42
N LEU A 321 4.31 4.71 -17.37
CA LEU A 321 5.25 5.59 -16.67
C LEU A 321 6.32 4.83 -15.92
N ALA A 322 6.04 3.63 -15.40
CA ALA A 322 7.06 2.78 -14.76
C ALA A 322 8.27 2.51 -15.67
N SER A 323 8.07 2.52 -17.00
CA SER A 323 9.17 2.39 -17.97
C SER A 323 10.21 3.51 -17.88
N LYS A 324 9.86 4.69 -17.33
CA LYS A 324 10.79 5.81 -17.13
C LYS A 324 11.92 5.48 -16.18
N GLY A 325 11.72 4.55 -15.25
CA GLY A 325 12.74 4.07 -14.33
C GLY A 325 13.70 3.02 -14.92
N LEU A 326 13.44 2.53 -16.15
CA LEU A 326 14.26 1.45 -16.76
C LEU A 326 15.63 1.92 -17.26
N HIS A 327 16.00 3.19 -17.06
CA HIS A 327 17.39 3.63 -17.22
C HIS A 327 18.31 2.99 -16.16
N GLU A 328 17.75 2.59 -15.02
CA GLU A 328 18.42 1.71 -14.04
C GLU A 328 17.60 0.43 -13.83
N PRO A 329 17.69 -0.54 -14.76
CA PRO A 329 16.88 -1.75 -14.67
C PRO A 329 17.27 -2.59 -13.45
N LEU A 330 16.28 -3.34 -12.95
CA LEU A 330 16.49 -4.34 -11.91
C LEU A 330 17.43 -5.43 -12.41
N ASP A 331 18.25 -5.94 -11.51
CA ASP A 331 19.10 -7.09 -11.78
C ASP A 331 18.24 -8.35 -11.96
N LYS A 332 18.84 -9.36 -12.61
CA LYS A 332 18.22 -10.69 -12.83
C LYS A 332 16.90 -10.65 -13.61
N ALA A 333 16.73 -9.68 -14.51
CA ALA A 333 15.63 -9.68 -15.46
C ALA A 333 15.67 -10.94 -16.34
N LEU A 334 14.55 -11.66 -16.40
CA LEU A 334 14.34 -12.87 -17.21
C LEU A 334 13.96 -12.51 -18.65
N TRP A 335 13.15 -11.46 -18.81
CA TRP A 335 12.68 -10.99 -20.11
C TRP A 335 12.55 -9.46 -20.14
N TYR A 336 12.44 -8.89 -21.34
CA TYR A 336 12.25 -7.45 -21.53
C TYR A 336 10.86 -7.01 -21.03
N TYR A 337 10.79 -5.80 -20.46
CA TYR A 337 9.55 -5.22 -19.95
C TYR A 337 8.52 -5.09 -21.07
N SER A 338 7.51 -5.93 -20.99
CA SER A 338 6.40 -6.01 -21.92
C SER A 338 5.22 -6.60 -21.18
N TYR A 339 4.03 -6.03 -21.38
CA TYR A 339 2.85 -6.45 -20.66
C TYR A 339 1.59 -6.18 -21.48
N TYR A 340 0.54 -6.94 -21.18
CA TYR A 340 -0.82 -6.72 -21.64
C TYR A 340 -1.76 -6.70 -20.44
N ILE A 341 -2.60 -5.67 -20.37
CA ILE A 341 -3.68 -5.59 -19.37
C ILE A 341 -4.96 -6.02 -20.08
N ILE A 342 -5.54 -7.15 -19.67
CA ILE A 342 -6.66 -7.80 -20.35
C ILE A 342 -7.88 -7.83 -19.45
N LYS A 343 -8.97 -7.21 -19.91
CA LYS A 343 -10.24 -7.11 -19.16
C LYS A 343 -11.06 -8.39 -19.19
N TRP A 344 -11.01 -9.13 -20.29
CA TRP A 344 -11.88 -10.30 -20.50
C TRP A 344 -11.22 -11.56 -19.92
N ARG A 345 -11.85 -12.19 -18.93
CA ARG A 345 -11.31 -13.34 -18.20
C ARG A 345 -10.83 -14.47 -19.11
N MET A 346 -11.59 -14.81 -20.15
CA MET A 346 -11.21 -15.87 -21.09
C MET A 346 -9.97 -15.51 -21.90
N LEU A 347 -9.93 -14.29 -22.42
CA LEU A 347 -8.76 -13.80 -23.16
C LEU A 347 -7.53 -13.69 -22.25
N TYR A 348 -7.71 -13.27 -20.99
CA TYR A 348 -6.66 -13.28 -19.98
C TYR A 348 -6.11 -14.69 -19.75
N LYS A 349 -6.97 -15.69 -19.55
CA LYS A 349 -6.55 -17.08 -19.36
C LYS A 349 -5.79 -17.64 -20.58
N ILE A 350 -6.25 -17.33 -21.80
CA ILE A 350 -5.54 -17.70 -23.02
C ILE A 350 -4.17 -17.03 -23.05
N GLY A 351 -4.10 -15.71 -22.81
CA GLY A 351 -2.85 -14.96 -22.77
C GLY A 351 -1.88 -15.48 -21.70
N ALA A 352 -2.37 -15.75 -20.49
CA ALA A 352 -1.58 -16.31 -19.39
C ALA A 352 -1.08 -17.72 -19.71
N PHE A 353 -1.89 -18.56 -20.38
CA PHE A 353 -1.44 -19.88 -20.82
C PHE A 353 -0.20 -19.79 -21.73
N PHE A 354 -0.24 -18.92 -22.74
CA PHE A 354 0.87 -18.75 -23.68
C PHE A 354 2.06 -17.97 -23.11
N LEU A 355 1.82 -16.95 -22.27
CA LEU A 355 2.86 -16.03 -21.79
C LEU A 355 3.39 -16.36 -20.40
N HIS A 356 2.73 -17.25 -19.65
CA HIS A 356 3.14 -17.67 -18.31
C HIS A 356 3.27 -19.19 -18.20
N SER A 357 2.21 -19.94 -18.49
CA SER A 357 2.21 -21.40 -18.27
C SER A 357 3.23 -22.12 -19.16
N ILE A 358 3.18 -21.92 -20.48
CA ILE A 358 4.14 -22.53 -21.42
C ILE A 358 5.59 -22.15 -21.07
N PRO A 359 5.95 -20.86 -20.91
CA PRO A 359 7.30 -20.48 -20.49
C PRO A 359 7.71 -21.12 -19.16
N GLY A 360 6.79 -21.25 -18.19
CA GLY A 360 7.04 -21.94 -16.93
C GLY A 360 7.51 -23.37 -17.11
N TYR A 361 6.79 -24.16 -17.92
CA TYR A 361 7.17 -25.56 -18.22
C TYR A 361 8.48 -25.66 -19.00
N VAL A 362 8.69 -24.78 -19.98
CA VAL A 362 9.95 -24.74 -20.75
C VAL A 362 11.14 -24.44 -19.83
N LEU A 363 11.02 -23.46 -18.93
CA LEU A 363 12.07 -23.10 -17.99
C LEU A 363 12.34 -24.21 -16.96
N ASP A 364 11.31 -24.94 -16.52
CA ASP A 364 11.49 -26.10 -15.63
C ASP A 364 12.11 -27.30 -16.35
N LEU A 365 11.81 -27.51 -17.63
CA LEU A 365 12.48 -28.51 -18.47
C LEU A 365 13.97 -28.17 -18.65
N LEU A 366 14.30 -26.92 -18.97
CA LEU A 366 15.69 -26.46 -19.04
C LEU A 366 16.40 -26.55 -17.70
N SER A 367 15.70 -26.27 -16.61
CA SER A 367 16.25 -26.43 -15.25
C SER A 367 16.60 -27.89 -15.00
N MET A 368 15.69 -28.83 -15.32
CA MET A 368 15.95 -30.27 -15.21
C MET A 368 17.17 -30.71 -16.04
N ILE A 369 17.26 -30.28 -17.30
CA ILE A 369 18.39 -30.62 -18.19
C ILE A 369 19.73 -30.07 -17.65
N THR A 370 19.69 -28.91 -16.97
CA THR A 370 20.88 -28.27 -16.36
C THR A 370 21.13 -28.71 -14.91
N GLY A 371 20.43 -29.72 -14.41
CA GLY A 371 20.58 -30.24 -13.04
C GLY A 371 20.05 -29.30 -11.94
N LYS A 372 19.22 -28.32 -12.30
CA LYS A 372 18.59 -27.37 -11.37
C LYS A 372 17.17 -27.79 -11.00
N GLU A 373 16.73 -27.36 -9.82
CA GLU A 373 15.38 -27.62 -9.34
C GLU A 373 14.28 -26.95 -10.19
N LYS A 374 13.15 -27.65 -10.33
CA LYS A 374 11.93 -27.13 -10.94
C LYS A 374 11.24 -26.15 -9.99
N ARG A 375 11.10 -24.90 -10.40
CA ARG A 375 10.53 -23.83 -9.57
C ARG A 375 9.62 -22.87 -10.34
N PHE A 376 9.72 -22.82 -11.66
CA PHE A 376 9.06 -21.79 -12.47
C PHE A 376 7.56 -22.02 -12.56
N VAL A 377 7.09 -23.27 -12.76
CA VAL A 377 5.65 -23.56 -12.75
C VAL A 377 5.02 -23.19 -11.40
N LYS A 378 5.69 -23.52 -10.28
CA LYS A 378 5.23 -23.15 -8.93
C LYS A 378 5.20 -21.63 -8.74
N ALA A 379 6.19 -20.91 -9.27
CA ALA A 379 6.23 -19.45 -9.22
C ALA A 379 5.09 -18.81 -10.04
N TYR A 380 4.84 -19.29 -11.26
CA TYR A 380 3.75 -18.79 -12.10
C TYR A 380 2.38 -19.04 -11.49
N ARG A 381 2.13 -20.21 -10.86
CA ARG A 381 0.88 -20.44 -10.12
C ARG A 381 0.64 -19.41 -9.01
N LYS A 382 1.69 -19.00 -8.29
CA LYS A 382 1.59 -17.94 -7.28
C LYS A 382 1.30 -16.58 -7.92
N ILE A 383 1.91 -16.27 -9.06
CA ILE A 383 1.63 -15.06 -9.83
C ILE A 383 0.16 -15.03 -10.26
N ASP A 384 -0.37 -16.13 -10.78
CA ASP A 384 -1.78 -16.22 -11.19
C ASP A 384 -2.73 -15.95 -10.02
N THR A 385 -2.47 -16.54 -8.85
CA THR A 385 -3.24 -16.26 -7.63
C THR A 385 -3.21 -14.77 -7.28
N ILE A 386 -2.04 -14.12 -7.33
CA ILE A 386 -1.91 -12.69 -7.04
C ILE A 386 -2.69 -11.85 -8.05
N LEU A 387 -2.57 -12.14 -9.35
CA LEU A 387 -3.26 -11.39 -10.41
C LEU A 387 -4.78 -11.54 -10.31
N GLU A 388 -5.29 -12.72 -9.97
CA GLU A 388 -6.71 -12.96 -9.75
C GLU A 388 -7.24 -12.19 -8.54
N ILE A 389 -6.53 -12.20 -7.39
CA ILE A 389 -6.93 -11.42 -6.21
C ILE A 389 -6.90 -9.91 -6.53
N MET A 390 -5.88 -9.44 -7.26
CA MET A 390 -5.74 -8.02 -7.61
C MET A 390 -6.76 -7.55 -8.65
N SER A 391 -7.31 -8.47 -9.45
CA SER A 391 -8.30 -8.14 -10.48
C SER A 391 -9.55 -7.46 -9.93
N TYR A 392 -9.89 -7.68 -8.65
CA TYR A 392 -11.02 -6.98 -8.03
C TYR A 392 -10.86 -5.46 -8.10
N PHE A 393 -9.64 -4.98 -7.81
CA PHE A 393 -9.24 -3.57 -7.90
C PHE A 393 -8.86 -3.15 -9.32
N GLY A 394 -8.31 -4.09 -10.11
CA GLY A 394 -7.94 -3.84 -11.50
C GLY A 394 -9.13 -3.63 -12.45
N LEU A 395 -10.31 -4.16 -12.13
CA LEU A 395 -11.48 -4.17 -13.02
C LEU A 395 -12.58 -3.16 -12.66
N ARG A 396 -12.49 -2.53 -11.48
CA ARG A 396 -13.54 -1.67 -10.94
C ARG A 396 -13.07 -0.22 -10.84
N ASP A 397 -14.03 0.69 -11.01
CA ASP A 397 -13.90 2.09 -10.61
C ASP A 397 -14.78 2.37 -9.40
N TRP A 398 -14.39 3.38 -8.64
CA TRP A 398 -15.13 3.88 -7.49
C TRP A 398 -15.27 5.39 -7.58
N LYS A 399 -16.42 5.89 -7.16
CA LYS A 399 -16.63 7.32 -6.94
C LYS A 399 -16.50 7.60 -5.45
N PHE A 400 -15.59 8.50 -5.09
CA PHE A 400 -15.35 8.91 -3.72
C PHE A 400 -15.70 10.38 -3.55
N SER A 401 -16.37 10.74 -2.45
CA SER A 401 -16.31 12.14 -1.99
C SER A 401 -14.95 12.39 -1.33
N ASN A 402 -14.45 13.61 -1.42
CA ASN A 402 -13.16 14.02 -0.85
C ASN A 402 -13.21 15.47 -0.32
N ASP A 403 -14.40 15.91 0.11
CA ASP A 403 -14.68 17.29 0.48
C ASP A 403 -13.86 17.69 1.71
N ASN A 404 -13.70 16.81 2.69
CA ASN A 404 -12.92 17.09 3.90
C ASN A 404 -11.45 17.34 3.57
N ILE A 405 -10.83 16.54 2.69
CA ILE A 405 -9.44 16.75 2.26
C ILE A 405 -9.29 18.02 1.42
N ARG A 406 -10.24 18.31 0.54
CA ARG A 406 -10.21 19.53 -0.29
C ARG A 406 -10.38 20.79 0.56
N GLN A 407 -11.28 20.78 1.53
CA GLN A 407 -11.45 21.88 2.48
C GLN A 407 -10.21 22.03 3.36
N LEU A 408 -9.67 20.92 3.86
CA LEU A 408 -8.46 20.90 4.67
C LEU A 408 -7.28 21.56 3.95
N SER A 409 -7.07 21.25 2.67
CA SER A 409 -6.02 21.92 1.90
C SER A 409 -6.18 23.45 1.94
N LYS A 410 -7.38 23.97 1.69
CA LYS A 410 -7.66 25.42 1.65
C LYS A 410 -7.38 26.13 3.00
N LEU A 411 -7.50 25.41 4.12
CA LEU A 411 -7.29 25.97 5.45
C LEU A 411 -5.81 26.11 5.81
N ILE A 412 -4.92 25.37 5.15
CA ILE A 412 -3.48 25.44 5.43
C ILE A 412 -2.87 26.58 4.62
N SER A 413 -2.38 27.59 5.35
CA SER A 413 -1.70 28.74 4.76
C SER A 413 -0.47 28.35 3.94
N ASN A 414 -0.21 29.11 2.88
CA ASN A 414 0.97 28.88 2.01
C ASN A 414 2.30 28.90 2.80
N ARG A 415 2.40 29.76 3.82
CA ARG A 415 3.55 29.79 4.74
C ARG A 415 3.76 28.45 5.43
N ASN A 416 2.71 27.87 6.01
CA ASN A 416 2.79 26.57 6.69
C ASN A 416 3.05 25.43 5.71
N ARG A 417 2.47 25.46 4.51
CA ARG A 417 2.75 24.47 3.46
C ARG A 417 4.23 24.41 3.12
N GLN A 418 4.89 25.57 3.00
CA GLN A 418 6.32 25.65 2.70
C GLN A 418 7.19 25.25 3.89
N LEU A 419 6.97 25.89 5.05
CA LEU A 419 7.79 25.71 6.25
C LEU A 419 7.84 24.24 6.71
N TYR A 420 6.69 23.57 6.72
CA TYR A 420 6.55 22.18 7.16
C TYR A 420 6.59 21.17 6.00
N SER A 421 6.79 21.65 4.77
CA SER A 421 6.72 20.83 3.55
C SER A 421 5.43 20.00 3.50
N LEU A 422 4.29 20.61 3.81
CA LEU A 422 2.97 20.00 3.99
C LEU A 422 2.13 20.00 2.70
N ASN A 423 2.75 19.77 1.54
CA ASN A 423 1.97 19.65 0.30
C ASN A 423 1.36 18.25 0.18
N PHE A 424 0.05 18.18 -0.01
CA PHE A 424 -0.69 16.94 -0.25
C PHE A 424 -1.75 17.10 -1.36
N GLU A 425 -1.65 18.14 -2.18
CA GLU A 425 -2.49 18.27 -3.37
C GLU A 425 -1.93 17.42 -4.51
N MET A 426 -2.61 16.31 -4.84
CA MET A 426 -2.10 15.36 -5.86
C MET A 426 -1.96 15.96 -7.26
N GLN A 427 -2.61 17.09 -7.54
CA GLN A 427 -2.50 17.79 -8.81
C GLN A 427 -1.09 18.36 -9.07
N ASP A 428 -0.28 18.52 -8.02
CA ASP A 428 1.09 19.06 -8.11
C ASP A 428 2.12 17.97 -8.41
N ILE A 429 1.71 16.71 -8.44
CA ILE A 429 2.62 15.58 -8.67
C ILE A 429 3.01 15.52 -10.16
N ASN A 430 4.31 15.69 -10.43
CA ASN A 430 4.87 15.35 -11.73
C ASN A 430 5.17 13.84 -11.78
N TRP A 431 4.23 13.09 -12.34
CA TRP A 431 4.38 11.63 -12.42
C TRP A 431 5.57 11.18 -13.29
N ASN A 432 6.03 11.95 -14.27
CA ASN A 432 7.24 11.59 -15.02
C ASN A 432 8.48 11.62 -14.14
N GLU A 433 8.60 12.65 -13.30
CA GLU A 433 9.69 12.78 -12.33
C GLU A 433 9.60 11.70 -11.25
N TYR A 434 8.39 11.43 -10.75
CA TYR A 434 8.14 10.35 -9.80
C TYR A 434 8.65 8.99 -10.31
N PHE A 435 8.20 8.59 -11.52
CA PHE A 435 8.53 7.27 -12.05
C PHE A 435 9.96 7.13 -12.55
N ARG A 436 10.71 8.23 -12.71
CA ARG A 436 12.17 8.14 -12.89
C ARG A 436 12.83 7.55 -11.66
N HIS A 437 12.38 7.89 -10.45
CA HIS A 437 12.97 7.38 -9.20
C HIS A 437 12.31 6.07 -8.72
N TYR A 438 11.18 5.66 -9.29
CA TYR A 438 10.41 4.52 -8.79
C TYR A 438 11.15 3.16 -8.91
N ILE A 439 11.60 2.79 -10.12
CA ILE A 439 12.35 1.53 -10.32
C ILE A 439 13.76 1.60 -9.67
N PRO A 440 14.53 2.69 -9.82
CA PRO A 440 15.80 2.83 -9.09
C PRO A 440 15.62 2.74 -7.56
N GLY A 441 14.54 3.33 -7.03
CA GLY A 441 14.20 3.23 -5.61
C GLY A 441 13.91 1.79 -5.18
N ILE A 442 13.13 1.03 -5.98
CA ILE A 442 12.92 -0.40 -5.72
C ILE A 442 14.26 -1.17 -5.75
N LYS A 443 15.12 -0.87 -6.72
CA LYS A 443 16.46 -1.48 -6.84
C LYS A 443 17.28 -1.27 -5.58
N LYS A 444 17.38 -0.01 -5.15
CA LYS A 444 18.22 0.43 -4.02
C LYS A 444 17.64 0.02 -2.67
N TYR A 445 16.39 0.37 -2.38
CA TYR A 445 15.85 0.25 -1.02
C TYR A 445 15.20 -1.11 -0.74
N HIS A 446 14.55 -1.72 -1.74
CA HIS A 446 13.87 -3.01 -1.56
C HIS A 446 14.79 -4.20 -1.85
N PHE A 447 15.45 -4.21 -3.01
CA PHE A 447 16.34 -5.31 -3.37
C PHE A 447 17.77 -5.17 -2.86
N LYS A 448 18.17 -3.97 -2.42
CA LYS A 448 19.54 -3.67 -1.98
C LYS A 448 20.58 -4.11 -3.02
N GLU A 449 20.25 -3.92 -4.30
CA GLU A 449 21.12 -4.25 -5.43
C GLU A 449 22.21 -3.18 -5.57
N ASP A 450 23.46 -3.61 -5.80
CA ASP A 450 24.61 -2.72 -5.88
C ASP A 450 24.60 -1.89 -7.18
N SER A 451 24.75 -0.58 -7.01
CA SER A 451 24.95 0.38 -8.09
C SER A 451 26.16 0.07 -8.99
N GLN A 452 27.19 -0.62 -8.49
CA GLN A 452 28.37 -0.98 -9.29
C GLN A 452 28.05 -1.93 -10.46
N ASN A 453 26.95 -2.70 -10.36
CA ASN A 453 26.50 -3.60 -11.43
C ASN A 453 25.62 -2.91 -12.49
N LEU A 454 25.38 -1.60 -12.39
CA LEU A 454 24.42 -0.89 -13.25
C LEU A 454 24.70 -1.08 -14.75
N GLN A 455 25.96 -0.90 -15.17
CA GLN A 455 26.35 -1.06 -16.57
C GLN A 455 26.08 -2.49 -17.09
N LYS A 456 26.37 -3.50 -16.26
CA LYS A 456 26.13 -4.91 -16.59
C LYS A 456 24.64 -5.18 -16.76
N SER A 457 23.81 -4.65 -15.87
CA SER A 457 22.36 -4.79 -15.93
C SER A 457 21.76 -4.04 -17.12
N GLN A 458 22.25 -2.85 -17.47
CA GLN A 458 21.86 -2.13 -18.68
C GLN A 458 22.20 -2.90 -19.96
N VAL A 459 23.40 -3.47 -20.06
CA VAL A 459 23.81 -4.28 -21.22
C VAL A 459 22.95 -5.54 -21.33
N HIS A 460 22.74 -6.25 -20.23
CA HIS A 460 21.85 -7.42 -20.19
C HIS A 460 20.44 -7.05 -20.63
N TYR A 461 19.89 -5.96 -20.12
CA TYR A 461 18.56 -5.49 -20.46
C TYR A 461 18.44 -5.07 -21.94
N LYS A 462 19.48 -4.45 -22.51
CA LYS A 462 19.56 -4.13 -23.94
C LYS A 462 19.57 -5.41 -24.81
N ARG A 463 20.26 -6.47 -24.38
CA ARG A 463 20.21 -7.78 -25.07
C ARG A 463 18.80 -8.37 -25.03
N LEU A 464 18.13 -8.32 -23.87
CA LEU A 464 16.74 -8.75 -23.75
C LEU A 464 15.80 -7.93 -24.65
N TYR A 465 16.02 -6.62 -24.77
CA TYR A 465 15.26 -5.78 -25.70
C TYR A 465 15.43 -6.24 -27.15
N ILE A 466 16.67 -6.46 -27.60
CA ILE A 466 16.95 -6.94 -28.96
C ILE A 466 16.28 -8.31 -29.18
N LEU A 467 16.45 -9.24 -28.25
CA LEU A 467 15.83 -10.56 -28.32
C LEU A 467 14.30 -10.48 -28.39
N HIS A 468 13.69 -9.64 -27.55
CA HIS A 468 12.25 -9.41 -27.55
C HIS A 468 11.77 -8.88 -28.90
N ARG A 469 12.48 -7.90 -29.46
CA ARG A 469 12.17 -7.35 -30.79
C ARG A 469 12.27 -8.43 -31.87
N LEU A 470 13.34 -9.23 -31.87
CA LEU A 470 13.53 -10.32 -32.83
C LEU A 470 12.42 -11.37 -32.73
N VAL A 471 12.10 -11.84 -31.53
CA VAL A 471 11.01 -12.82 -31.32
C VAL A 471 9.68 -12.26 -31.81
N LYS A 472 9.37 -11.01 -31.48
CA LYS A 472 8.13 -10.35 -31.90
C LYS A 472 8.06 -10.18 -33.41
N THR A 473 9.14 -9.71 -34.05
CA THR A 473 9.18 -9.56 -35.51
C THR A 473 9.07 -10.90 -36.21
N SER A 474 9.79 -11.93 -35.76
CA SER A 474 9.73 -13.27 -36.34
C SER A 474 8.33 -13.89 -36.21
N PHE A 475 7.67 -13.71 -35.06
CA PHE A 475 6.30 -14.16 -34.84
C PHE A 475 5.31 -13.50 -35.81
N TRP A 476 5.37 -12.16 -35.95
CA TRP A 476 4.48 -11.45 -36.88
C TRP A 476 4.79 -11.74 -38.35
N SER A 477 6.06 -11.89 -38.72
CA SER A 477 6.46 -12.32 -40.07
C SER A 477 5.96 -13.71 -40.41
N LEU A 478 5.99 -14.65 -39.44
CA LEU A 478 5.44 -16.00 -39.61
C LEU A 478 3.92 -15.95 -39.80
N ILE A 479 3.20 -15.18 -38.98
CA ILE A 479 1.75 -15.00 -39.14
C ILE A 479 1.43 -14.41 -40.51
N PHE A 480 2.14 -13.34 -40.90
CA PHE A 480 1.94 -12.71 -42.21
C PHE A 480 2.17 -13.71 -43.36
N TYR A 481 3.27 -14.48 -43.30
CA TYR A 481 3.55 -15.53 -44.28
C TYR A 481 2.43 -16.58 -44.35
N LEU A 482 1.92 -17.05 -43.21
CA LEU A 482 0.84 -18.04 -43.17
C LEU A 482 -0.47 -17.49 -43.75
N VAL A 483 -0.82 -16.23 -43.46
CA VAL A 483 -2.00 -15.56 -44.02
C VAL A 483 -1.88 -15.39 -45.53
N VAL A 484 -0.74 -14.90 -46.02
CA VAL A 484 -0.47 -14.74 -47.47
C VAL A 484 -0.53 -16.10 -48.18
N ARG A 485 0.09 -17.14 -47.60
CA ARG A 485 0.05 -18.49 -48.15
C ARG A 485 -1.37 -19.05 -48.22
N GLN A 486 -2.19 -18.80 -47.21
CA GLN A 486 -3.58 -19.26 -47.19
C GLN A 486 -4.44 -18.49 -48.20
N PHE A 487 -4.22 -17.18 -48.33
CA PHE A 487 -4.86 -16.36 -49.35
C PHE A 487 -4.51 -16.84 -50.76
N TYR A 488 -3.21 -17.08 -51.04
CA TYR A 488 -2.75 -17.61 -52.32
C TYR A 488 -3.41 -18.95 -52.65
N ARG A 489 -3.48 -19.89 -51.69
CA ARG A 489 -4.16 -21.18 -51.87
C ARG A 489 -5.66 -21.03 -52.13
N ALA A 490 -6.33 -20.08 -51.47
CA ALA A 490 -7.74 -19.82 -51.70
C ALA A 490 -7.99 -19.20 -53.07
N PHE A 491 -7.11 -18.28 -53.50
CA PHE A 491 -7.14 -17.65 -54.81
C PHE A 491 -6.90 -18.68 -55.94
N GLU A 492 -5.87 -19.52 -55.81
CA GLU A 492 -5.57 -20.61 -56.74
C GLU A 492 -6.75 -21.58 -56.87
N ARG A 493 -7.37 -21.99 -55.76
CA ARG A 493 -8.60 -22.81 -55.78
C ARG A 493 -9.79 -22.12 -56.43
N SER A 494 -9.88 -20.80 -56.33
CA SER A 494 -10.98 -20.03 -56.94
C SER A 494 -10.78 -19.90 -58.45
N ILE A 495 -9.54 -19.68 -58.90
CA ILE A 495 -9.18 -19.71 -60.32
C ILE A 495 -9.45 -21.10 -60.91
N LEU A 496 -9.00 -22.17 -60.25
CA LEU A 496 -9.23 -23.55 -60.68
C LEU A 496 -10.70 -24.01 -60.65
N ARG A 497 -11.61 -23.23 -60.04
CA ARG A 497 -13.06 -23.45 -60.11
C ARG A 497 -13.75 -22.58 -61.17
N PHE A 498 -13.08 -21.53 -61.63
CA PHE A 498 -13.57 -20.61 -62.65
C PHE A 498 -13.25 -21.13 -64.06
N PHE A 499 -12.09 -21.75 -64.22
CA PHE A 499 -11.76 -22.63 -65.34
C PHE A 499 -12.29 -24.04 -65.09
#